data_AF-A0A943JMK9-F1
#
_entry.id   AF-A0A943JMK9-F1
#
_cell.length_a   1.000
_cell.length_b   1.000
_cell.length_c   1.000
_cell.angle_alpha   90.00
_cell.angle_beta   90.00
_cell.angle_gamma   90.00
#
_symmetry.space_group_name_H-M   'P 1'
#
loop_
_entity.id
_entity.type
_entity.pdbx_description
1 polymer ?
#
loop_
_entity_poly.entity_id
_entity_poly.type
_entity_poly.pdbx_seq_one_letter_code
_entity_poly.pdbx_strand_id
1 'polypeptide(L)' 'MICRFACYKYSIKQGSIINIKRNNIVYVSPHIITIKENNYLIFNGSDKVFINDYSKYIKLKDIEAYIKSN' A
#
# COMPACT_ATOMS: atom_id res chain seq x y z
N MET A 1 9.35 -6.56 4.74
CA MET A 1 10.19 -7.50 3.96
C MET A 1 9.48 -7.92 2.67
N ILE A 2 8.91 -6.99 1.88
CA ILE A 2 8.18 -7.32 0.62
C ILE A 2 8.87 -6.68 -0.59
N CYS A 3 9.34 -5.45 -0.45
CA CYS A 3 10.06 -4.75 -1.53
C CYS A 3 11.52 -5.22 -1.71
N ARG A 4 12.11 -5.90 -0.72
CA ARG A 4 13.43 -6.54 -0.85
C ARG A 4 13.41 -7.71 -1.83
N PHE A 5 12.26 -8.37 -2.02
CA PHE A 5 12.14 -9.54 -2.91
C PHE A 5 12.00 -9.17 -4.40
N ALA A 6 11.53 -7.97 -4.70
CA ALA A 6 11.26 -7.57 -6.08
C ALA A 6 12.49 -6.97 -6.81
N CYS A 7 13.62 -6.73 -6.12
CA CYS A 7 14.83 -6.12 -6.69
C CYS A 7 14.65 -4.76 -7.41
N TYR A 8 13.50 -4.10 -7.25
CA TYR A 8 13.23 -2.78 -7.83
C TYR A 8 13.59 -1.66 -6.85
N LYS A 9 13.97 -0.49 -7.40
CA LYS A 9 14.02 0.75 -6.60
C LYS A 9 12.60 1.10 -6.17
N TYR A 10 12.41 1.30 -4.88
CA TYR A 10 11.13 1.65 -4.29
C TYR A 10 11.28 2.80 -3.30
N SER A 11 10.24 3.61 -3.17
CA SER A 11 10.10 4.59 -2.08
C SER A 11 8.95 4.18 -1.18
N ILE A 12 9.09 4.35 0.13
CA ILE A 12 8.02 4.06 1.10
C ILE A 12 7.69 5.35 1.83
N LYS A 13 6.41 5.72 1.79
CA LYS A 13 5.82 6.72 2.67
C LYS A 13 4.93 6.00 3.68
N GLN A 14 5.29 6.09 4.96
CA GLN A 14 4.46 5.52 6.02
C GLN A 14 3.10 6.22 6.09
N GLY A 15 2.07 5.41 6.29
CA GLY A 15 0.74 5.86 6.64
C GLY A 15 0.68 6.40 8.07
N SER A 16 -0.44 7.00 8.41
CA SER A 16 -0.69 7.59 9.72
C SER A 16 -2.13 7.32 10.16
N ILE A 17 -2.34 7.32 11.46
CA ILE A 17 -3.66 7.18 12.07
C ILE A 17 -3.96 8.50 12.77
N ILE A 18 -5.05 9.15 12.36
CA ILE A 18 -5.51 10.40 12.96
C ILE A 18 -6.81 10.11 13.69
N ASN A 19 -6.78 10.26 15.02
CA ASN A 19 -7.96 10.12 15.86
C ASN A 19 -8.64 11.48 16.03
N ILE A 20 -9.91 11.57 15.63
CA ILE A 20 -10.70 12.79 15.77
C ILE A 20 -11.27 12.83 17.19
N LYS A 21 -10.61 13.61 18.07
CA LYS A 21 -11.03 13.74 19.47
C LYS A 21 -12.50 14.15 19.56
N ARG A 22 -13.23 13.53 20.49
CA ARG A 22 -14.69 13.66 20.78
C ARG A 22 -15.62 12.79 19.93
N ASN A 23 -15.17 12.18 18.85
CA ASN A 23 -15.96 11.22 18.06
C ASN A 23 -15.26 9.85 18.02
N ASN A 24 -16.02 8.76 17.90
CA ASN A 24 -15.48 7.40 17.71
C ASN A 24 -15.06 7.15 16.25
N ILE A 25 -14.45 8.14 15.60
CA ILE A 25 -14.07 8.10 14.19
C ILE A 25 -12.56 8.25 14.08
N VAL A 26 -11.96 7.31 13.36
CA VAL A 26 -10.51 7.26 13.12
C VAL A 26 -10.26 7.32 11.63
N TYR A 27 -9.43 8.26 11.21
CA TYR A 27 -8.94 8.33 9.84
C TYR A 27 -7.65 7.53 9.71
N VAL A 28 -7.60 6.61 8.76
CA VAL A 28 -6.45 5.75 8.51
C VAL A 28 -5.89 6.08 7.13
N SER A 29 -4.69 6.65 7.10
CA SER A 29 -3.93 6.85 5.88
C SER A 29 -3.13 5.58 5.56
N PRO A 30 -3.18 5.07 4.32
CA PRO A 30 -2.43 3.87 3.93
C PRO A 30 -0.92 4.13 3.92
N HIS A 31 -0.15 3.06 4.05
CA HIS A 31 1.26 3.06 3.67
C HIS A 31 1.34 3.05 2.15
N ILE A 32 2.15 3.95 1.59
CA ILE A 32 2.29 4.10 0.14
C ILE A 32 3.68 3.61 -0.25
N ILE A 33 3.71 2.65 -1.18
CA ILE A 33 4.94 2.16 -1.79
C ILE A 33 4.93 2.60 -3.25
N THR A 34 5.92 3.36 -3.69
CA THR A 34 6.03 3.79 -5.08
C THR A 34 7.10 2.96 -5.78
N ILE A 35 6.74 2.31 -6.89
CA ILE A 35 7.61 1.46 -7.73
C ILE A 35 7.33 1.80 -9.19
N LYS A 36 8.35 2.16 -9.97
CA LYS A 36 8.22 2.56 -11.40
C LYS A 36 7.02 3.52 -11.61
N GLU A 37 6.91 4.56 -10.78
CA GLU A 37 5.82 5.58 -10.81
C GLU A 37 4.42 5.11 -10.40
N ASN A 38 4.20 3.81 -10.20
CA ASN A 38 2.94 3.29 -9.65
C ASN A 38 2.96 3.34 -8.13
N ASN A 39 1.84 3.79 -7.55
CA ASN A 39 1.64 3.84 -6.11
C ASN A 39 0.84 2.62 -5.64
N TYR A 40 1.36 1.92 -4.64
CA TYR A 40 0.71 0.78 -4.02
C TYR A 40 0.29 1.16 -2.61
N LEU A 41 -1.02 1.17 -2.36
CA LEU A 41 -1.60 1.58 -1.08
C LEU A 41 -1.88 0.33 -0.23
N ILE A 42 -1.28 0.28 0.96
CA ILE A 42 -1.32 -0.88 1.86
C ILE A 42 -1.89 -0.44 3.20
N PHE A 43 -2.86 -1.21 3.69
CA PHE A 43 -3.45 -1.02 5.01
C PHE A 43 -2.96 -2.10 5.96
N ASN A 44 -2.66 -1.71 7.20
CA ASN A 44 -2.32 -2.66 8.24
C ASN A 44 -3.53 -3.58 8.51
N GLY A 45 -3.31 -4.89 8.53
CA GLY A 45 -4.36 -5.89 8.74
C GLY A 45 -5.23 -6.19 7.51
N SER A 46 -4.85 -5.72 6.32
CA SER A 46 -5.55 -6.02 5.07
C SER A 46 -4.66 -6.83 4.12
N ASP A 47 -5.22 -7.87 3.51
CA ASP A 47 -4.58 -8.62 2.42
C ASP A 47 -4.77 -7.97 1.05
N LYS A 48 -5.45 -6.82 0.98
CA LYS A 48 -5.68 -6.08 -0.26
C LYS A 48 -4.66 -4.95 -0.40
N VAL A 49 -4.10 -4.84 -1.60
CA VAL A 49 -3.20 -3.78 -2.03
C VAL A 49 -3.86 -3.02 -3.16
N PHE A 50 -4.08 -1.72 -2.98
CA PHE A 50 -4.68 -0.88 -4.01
C PHE A 50 -3.62 -0.27 -4.92
N ILE A 51 -3.96 -0.03 -6.18
CA ILE A 51 -3.02 0.41 -7.22
C ILE A 51 -3.44 1.79 -7.73
N ASN A 52 -2.56 2.77 -7.54
CA ASN A 52 -2.67 4.21 -7.83
C ASN A 52 -3.81 4.91 -7.08
N ASP A 53 -5.01 4.37 -7.17
CA ASP A 53 -6.23 4.82 -6.53
C ASP A 53 -6.95 3.64 -5.86
N TYR A 54 -8.17 3.85 -5.35
CA TYR A 54 -8.93 2.84 -4.60
C TYR A 54 -9.81 1.93 -5.48
N SER A 55 -9.81 2.12 -6.80
CA SER A 55 -10.70 1.40 -7.73
C SER A 55 -10.19 0.00 -8.06
N LYS A 56 -8.87 -0.17 -8.16
CA LYS A 56 -8.23 -1.45 -8.48
C LYS A 56 -7.43 -1.94 -7.28
N TYR A 57 -7.59 -3.23 -6.98
CA TYR A 57 -6.81 -3.89 -5.95
C TYR A 57 -6.35 -5.27 -6.39
N ILE A 58 -5.25 -5.71 -5.80
CA ILE A 58 -4.70 -7.07 -5.92
C ILE A 58 -4.49 -7.63 -4.51
N LYS A 59 -4.39 -8.96 -4.41
CA LYS A 59 -4.05 -9.59 -3.13
C LYS A 59 -2.57 -9.42 -2.84
N LEU A 60 -2.21 -9.29 -1.57
CA LEU A 60 -0.82 -9.16 -1.12
C LEU A 60 0.04 -10.33 -1.60
N LYS A 61 -0.51 -11.54 -1.65
CA LYS A 61 0.17 -12.75 -2.17
C LYS A 61 0.60 -12.61 -3.63
N ASP A 62 -0.17 -11.88 -4.42
CA ASP A 62 0.02 -11.78 -5.88
C ASP A 62 0.82 -10.52 -6.27
N ILE A 63 1.20 -9.69 -5.30
CA ILE A 63 1.87 -8.40 -5.54
C ILE A 63 3.22 -8.57 -6.23
N GLU A 64 3.98 -9.62 -5.87
CA GLU A 64 5.30 -9.87 -6.45
C GLU A 64 5.21 -10.22 -7.93
N ALA A 65 4.27 -11.11 -8.28
CA ALA A 65 4.02 -11.49 -9.67
C ALA A 65 3.53 -10.28 -10.49
N TYR A 66 2.66 -9.46 -9.91
CA TYR A 66 2.16 -8.25 -10.55
C TYR A 66 3.28 -7.24 -10.86
N ILE A 67 4.16 -6.97 -9.88
CA ILE A 67 5.29 -6.05 -10.06
C ILE A 67 6.33 -6.58 -11.05
N LYS A 68 6.50 -7.91 -11.19
CA LYS A 68 7.40 -8.49 -12.20
C LYS A 68 6.83 -8.45 -13.61
N SER A 69 5.51 -8.54 -13.74
CA SER A 69 4.81 -8.51 -15.04
C SER A 69 4.67 -7.10 -15.63
N ASN A 70 4.94 -6.05 -14.85
CA ASN A 70 4.77 -4.63 -15.20
C ASN A 70 6.08 -3.88 -14.92
#